data_AF-A0A9Q7NSF1-F1
#
_entry.id   AF-A0A9Q7NSF1-F1
#
_cell.length_a   1.000
_cell.length_b   1.000
_cell.length_c   1.000
_cell.angle_alpha   90.00
_cell.angle_beta   90.00
_cell.angle_gamma   90.00
#
_symmetry.space_group_name_H-M   'P 1'
#
loop_
_entity.id
_entity.type
_entity.pdbx_description
1 polymer ?
#
loop_
_entity_poly.entity_id
_entity_poly.type
_entity_poly.pdbx_seq_one_letter_code
_entity_poly.pdbx_strand_id
1 'polypeptide(L)'
;MSTITKEFTKERLEEIAEDGFLKHGESKALARIALASLEARPVALRDERSGSGGISKKPGFNDLPHGTPIYAAPSALSATIKDEPVAWLWSHRKYPSEVTLVRPEDDEKAEAAQWSGWSYKALYSEPVTTANKLRDAVEIIRNSGKEIDAEKILAERDALNAPDCWCRTCRPVTISDMRFVVCPECGSKRCPHANDHRHACTGSNEPGQEGSAYPAAPQQEAKP
;
A
#
# COMPACT_ATOMS: atom_id res chain seq x y z
N MET A 1 6.29 -20.56 -19.94
CA MET A 1 6.26 -19.36 -19.08
C MET A 1 4.82 -19.04 -18.80
N SER A 2 4.31 -19.42 -17.62
CA SER A 2 2.91 -19.19 -17.25
C SER A 2 2.69 -17.70 -16.99
N THR A 3 1.83 -17.08 -17.79
CA THR A 3 1.35 -15.71 -17.59
C THR A 3 0.65 -15.62 -16.23
N ILE A 4 1.27 -14.92 -15.29
CA ILE A 4 0.67 -14.58 -13.99
C ILE A 4 -0.36 -13.46 -14.25
N THR A 5 -1.61 -13.85 -14.49
CA THR A 5 -2.78 -12.96 -14.41
C THR A 5 -3.21 -12.89 -12.95
N LYS A 6 -2.48 -12.14 -12.12
CA LYS A 6 -2.92 -11.85 -10.74
C LYS A 6 -3.67 -10.54 -10.77
N GLU A 7 -4.98 -10.61 -10.94
CA GLU A 7 -5.86 -9.55 -10.49
C GLU A 7 -5.75 -9.46 -8.97
N PHE A 8 -5.56 -8.26 -8.42
CA PHE A 8 -5.56 -8.08 -6.98
C PHE A 8 -7.01 -8.18 -6.50
N THR A 9 -7.34 -9.27 -5.82
CA THR A 9 -8.67 -9.45 -5.24
C THR A 9 -8.88 -8.49 -4.07
N LYS A 10 -10.14 -8.21 -3.74
CA LYS A 10 -10.51 -7.32 -2.63
C LYS A 10 -9.84 -7.78 -1.32
N GLU A 11 -9.85 -9.07 -1.05
CA GLU A 11 -9.29 -9.68 0.17
C GLU A 11 -7.78 -9.47 0.24
N ARG A 12 -7.07 -9.56 -0.90
CA ARG A 12 -5.63 -9.29 -0.99
C ARG A 12 -5.31 -7.82 -0.71
N LEU A 13 -6.18 -6.90 -1.12
CA LEU A 13 -5.99 -5.47 -0.84
C LEU A 13 -6.27 -5.12 0.62
N GLU A 14 -7.26 -5.77 1.26
CA GLU A 14 -7.54 -5.63 2.70
C GLU A 14 -6.33 -6.07 3.53
N GLU A 15 -5.77 -7.24 3.21
CA GLU A 15 -4.55 -7.73 3.86
C GLU A 15 -3.40 -6.73 3.71
N ILE A 16 -3.14 -6.20 2.51
CA ILE A 16 -2.08 -5.19 2.29
C ILE A 16 -2.37 -3.89 3.06
N ALA A 17 -3.64 -3.49 3.16
CA ALA A 17 -4.07 -2.27 3.84
C ALA A 17 -4.03 -2.39 5.38
N GLU A 18 -4.02 -3.60 5.94
CA GLU A 18 -4.02 -3.85 7.39
C GLU A 18 -2.69 -4.40 7.92
N ASP A 19 -2.09 -5.37 7.24
CA ASP A 19 -1.06 -6.28 7.77
C ASP A 19 0.33 -5.64 7.95
N GLY A 20 0.57 -4.42 7.48
CA GLY A 20 1.82 -3.70 7.76
C GLY A 20 3.10 -4.36 7.22
N PHE A 21 2.99 -5.46 6.46
CA PHE A 21 4.10 -6.19 5.85
C PHE A 21 4.96 -5.27 4.96
N LEU A 22 4.34 -4.26 4.33
CA LEU A 22 5.01 -3.17 3.65
C LEU A 22 5.26 -2.03 4.64
N LYS A 23 6.52 -1.85 5.06
CA LYS A 23 6.95 -0.88 6.08
C LYS A 23 6.78 0.60 5.69
N HIS A 24 6.30 0.92 4.48
CA HIS A 24 6.22 2.30 3.98
C HIS A 24 4.79 2.69 3.57
N GLY A 25 4.37 3.87 4.05
CA GLY A 25 2.98 4.35 4.08
C GLY A 25 2.31 4.59 2.73
N GLU A 26 3.05 4.61 1.62
CA GLU A 26 2.51 4.87 0.28
C GLU A 26 1.77 3.65 -0.30
N SER A 27 2.32 2.44 -0.16
CA SER A 27 1.67 1.21 -0.63
C SER A 27 0.37 0.91 0.13
N LYS A 28 0.35 1.22 1.43
CA LYS A 28 -0.84 1.13 2.29
C LYS A 28 -1.91 2.15 1.89
N ALA A 29 -1.49 3.38 1.57
CA ALA A 29 -2.39 4.41 1.06
C ALA A 29 -3.00 4.00 -0.29
N LEU A 30 -2.19 3.44 -1.20
CA LEU A 30 -2.65 2.93 -2.49
C LEU A 30 -3.63 1.76 -2.36
N ALA A 31 -3.37 0.81 -1.46
CA ALA A 31 -4.29 -0.30 -1.22
C ALA A 31 -5.66 0.18 -0.68
N ARG A 32 -5.65 1.12 0.27
CA ARG A 32 -6.88 1.75 0.78
C ARG A 32 -7.65 2.51 -0.28
N ILE A 33 -6.92 3.21 -1.16
CA ILE A 33 -7.50 3.91 -2.31
C ILE A 33 -8.17 2.91 -3.27
N ALA A 34 -7.48 1.82 -3.62
CA ALA A 34 -8.02 0.78 -4.48
C ALA A 34 -9.28 0.13 -3.88
N LEU A 35 -9.27 -0.15 -2.57
CA LEU A 35 -10.44 -0.66 -1.84
C LEU A 35 -11.62 0.31 -1.85
N ALA A 36 -11.38 1.57 -1.50
CA ALA A 36 -12.42 2.61 -1.51
C ALA A 36 -13.04 2.79 -2.90
N SER A 37 -12.27 2.51 -3.95
CA SER A 37 -12.75 2.57 -5.32
C SER A 37 -13.56 1.32 -5.71
N LEU A 38 -13.13 0.12 -5.30
CA LEU A 38 -13.89 -1.13 -5.50
C LEU A 38 -15.25 -1.10 -4.78
N GLU A 39 -15.33 -0.39 -3.66
CA GLU A 39 -16.56 -0.25 -2.86
C GLU A 39 -17.38 1.00 -3.22
N ALA A 40 -16.95 1.79 -4.20
CA ALA A 40 -17.61 3.03 -4.57
C ALA A 40 -19.04 2.78 -5.06
N ARG A 41 -20.00 3.44 -4.42
CA ARG A 41 -21.41 3.45 -4.84
C ARG A 41 -21.71 4.73 -5.64
N PRO A 42 -22.58 4.68 -6.65
CA PRO A 42 -22.98 5.86 -7.38
C PRO A 42 -23.70 6.84 -6.45
N VAL A 43 -23.39 8.12 -6.59
CA VAL A 43 -24.02 9.21 -5.84
C VAL A 43 -25.23 9.80 -6.58
N ALA A 44 -25.32 9.57 -7.90
CA ALA A 44 -26.44 9.98 -8.72
C ALA A 44 -26.58 9.06 -9.95
N LEU A 45 -27.73 9.14 -10.63
CA LEU A 45 -27.99 8.50 -11.91
C LEU A 45 -28.30 9.58 -12.95
N ARG A 46 -27.85 9.40 -14.19
CA ARG A 46 -28.17 10.29 -15.31
C ARG A 46 -29.63 10.13 -15.72
N ASP A 47 -30.42 11.20 -15.64
CA ASP A 47 -31.82 11.21 -16.10
C ASP A 47 -31.95 11.78 -17.53
N GLU A 48 -32.89 11.25 -18.31
CA GLU A 48 -33.24 11.77 -19.65
C GLU A 48 -34.02 13.09 -19.56
N ARG A 49 -34.78 13.27 -18.48
CA ARG A 49 -35.67 14.42 -18.31
C ARG A 49 -34.99 15.67 -17.80
N SER A 50 -33.68 15.63 -17.51
CA SER A 50 -32.88 16.80 -17.10
C SER A 50 -32.75 17.89 -18.19
N GLY A 51 -33.50 17.77 -19.29
CA GLY A 51 -33.81 18.79 -20.29
C GLY A 51 -34.37 20.12 -19.75
N SER A 52 -34.74 20.23 -18.48
CA SER A 52 -35.20 21.49 -17.88
C SER A 52 -34.34 21.90 -16.67
N GLY A 53 -33.22 22.57 -16.94
CA GLY A 53 -32.42 23.26 -15.92
C GLY A 53 -30.91 23.13 -16.10
N GLY A 54 -30.33 23.86 -17.05
CA GLY A 54 -28.89 24.19 -17.07
C GLY A 54 -27.93 23.22 -17.78
N ILE A 55 -28.12 21.91 -17.68
CA ILE A 55 -27.01 20.95 -17.98
C ILE A 55 -27.11 20.25 -19.34
N SER A 56 -28.23 20.36 -20.05
CA SER A 56 -28.70 19.35 -21.02
C SER A 56 -28.48 19.62 -22.52
N LYS A 57 -27.45 20.37 -22.94
CA LYS A 57 -27.32 20.75 -24.38
C LYS A 57 -25.94 20.57 -25.05
N LYS A 58 -25.03 19.72 -24.55
CA LYS A 58 -23.72 19.50 -25.22
C LYS A 58 -23.30 18.02 -25.33
N PRO A 59 -22.42 17.69 -26.30
CA PRO A 59 -21.90 16.33 -26.51
C PRO A 59 -21.08 15.87 -25.30
N GLY A 60 -21.04 14.57 -25.01
CA GLY A 60 -20.38 13.96 -23.87
C GLY A 60 -21.34 13.60 -22.74
N PHE A 61 -22.00 14.58 -22.10
CA PHE A 61 -22.95 14.31 -21.01
C PHE A 61 -24.32 13.82 -21.50
N ASN A 62 -24.79 14.34 -22.64
CA ASN A 62 -25.99 13.82 -23.31
C ASN A 62 -25.73 12.49 -24.03
N ASP A 63 -24.46 12.18 -24.30
CA ASP A 63 -24.06 10.91 -24.92
C ASP A 63 -24.00 9.78 -23.88
N LEU A 64 -24.01 10.11 -22.58
CA LEU A 64 -24.19 9.13 -21.52
C LEU A 64 -25.62 8.58 -21.55
N PRO A 65 -25.79 7.25 -21.63
CA PRO A 65 -27.10 6.60 -21.59
C PRO A 65 -27.93 7.00 -20.35
N HIS A 66 -29.25 6.98 -20.49
CA HIS A 66 -30.13 7.06 -19.33
C HIS A 66 -29.77 6.00 -18.28
N GLY A 67 -29.77 6.38 -17.01
CA GLY A 67 -29.41 5.51 -15.91
C GLY A 67 -27.90 5.32 -15.73
N THR A 68 -27.04 6.00 -16.49
CA THR A 68 -25.59 5.94 -16.25
C THR A 68 -25.27 6.38 -14.81
N PRO A 69 -24.54 5.56 -14.04
CA PRO A 69 -24.14 5.89 -12.68
C PRO A 69 -23.07 6.98 -12.65
N ILE A 70 -23.23 7.94 -11.74
CA ILE A 70 -22.28 9.03 -11.50
C ILE A 70 -21.64 8.81 -10.13
N TYR A 71 -20.31 8.81 -10.09
CA TYR A 71 -19.53 8.56 -8.88
C TYR A 71 -18.85 9.82 -8.41
N ALA A 72 -18.75 9.98 -7.09
CA ALA A 72 -17.91 11.02 -6.51
C ALA A 72 -16.52 10.44 -6.24
N ALA A 73 -15.45 11.12 -6.67
CA ALA A 73 -14.11 10.64 -6.35
C ALA A 73 -13.91 10.61 -4.82
N PRO A 74 -13.29 9.57 -4.28
CA PRO A 74 -12.75 9.60 -2.94
C PRO A 74 -11.78 10.79 -2.80
N SER A 75 -11.85 11.54 -1.70
CA SER A 75 -11.00 12.74 -1.51
C SER A 75 -9.50 12.45 -1.64
N ALA A 76 -9.08 11.19 -1.41
CA ALA A 76 -7.71 10.72 -1.56
C ALA A 76 -7.25 10.53 -3.02
N LEU A 77 -8.15 10.53 -3.99
CA LEU A 77 -7.88 10.31 -5.42
C LEU A 77 -7.97 11.59 -6.24
N SER A 78 -8.57 12.66 -5.72
CA SER A 78 -8.89 13.86 -6.50
C SER A 78 -7.65 14.58 -7.07
N ALA A 79 -6.46 14.33 -6.53
CA ALA A 79 -5.19 14.90 -7.02
C ALA A 79 -4.41 13.97 -7.98
N THR A 80 -4.81 12.70 -8.11
CA THR A 80 -4.10 11.69 -8.93
C THR A 80 -4.91 11.21 -10.14
N ILE A 81 -6.20 11.52 -10.20
CA ILE A 81 -7.05 11.27 -11.37
C ILE A 81 -6.61 12.20 -12.50
N LYS A 82 -6.22 11.62 -13.63
CA LYS A 82 -5.86 12.36 -14.85
C LYS A 82 -7.07 12.65 -15.76
N ASP A 83 -8.21 12.04 -15.46
CA ASP A 83 -9.44 12.24 -16.23
C ASP A 83 -10.10 13.55 -15.84
N GLU A 84 -10.62 14.26 -16.84
CA GLU A 84 -11.38 15.49 -16.60
C GLU A 84 -12.71 15.14 -15.92
N PRO A 85 -13.09 15.83 -14.82
CA PRO A 85 -14.34 15.56 -14.14
C PRO A 85 -15.52 15.87 -15.07
N VAL A 86 -16.59 15.08 -15.00
CA VAL A 86 -17.80 15.32 -15.81
C VAL A 86 -18.69 16.42 -15.22
N ALA A 87 -18.55 16.68 -13.91
CA ALA A 87 -19.23 17.75 -13.20
C ALA A 87 -18.58 18.02 -11.83
N TRP A 88 -18.87 19.19 -11.26
CA TRP A 88 -18.59 19.56 -9.88
C TRP A 88 -19.90 19.61 -9.07
N LEU A 89 -19.94 18.90 -7.95
CA LEU A 89 -21.00 19.00 -6.96
C LEU A 89 -20.65 20.08 -5.95
N TRP A 90 -21.36 21.20 -5.99
CA TRP A 90 -21.28 22.30 -5.03
C TRP A 90 -22.32 22.13 -3.93
N SER A 91 -21.92 22.31 -2.67
CA SER A 91 -22.80 22.25 -1.50
C SER A 91 -22.60 23.45 -0.58
N HIS A 92 -23.70 23.98 -0.05
CA HIS A 92 -23.65 25.12 0.86
C HIS A 92 -23.29 24.67 2.28
N ARG A 93 -22.26 25.28 2.89
CA ARG A 93 -21.75 24.84 4.19
C ARG A 93 -22.78 24.94 5.33
N LYS A 94 -23.69 25.91 5.29
CA LYS A 94 -24.76 26.05 6.31
C LYS A 94 -26.02 25.26 5.98
N TYR A 95 -26.22 24.91 4.72
CA TYR A 95 -27.41 24.22 4.22
C TYR A 95 -26.94 23.06 3.34
N PRO A 96 -26.42 21.97 3.94
CA PRO A 96 -25.77 20.89 3.18
C PRO A 96 -26.73 20.13 2.24
N SER A 97 -28.04 20.33 2.39
CA SER A 97 -29.08 19.84 1.47
C SER A 97 -29.21 20.67 0.19
N GLU A 98 -28.67 21.88 0.15
CA GLU A 98 -28.63 22.72 -1.04
C GLU A 98 -27.38 22.37 -1.85
N VAL A 99 -27.63 21.72 -2.99
CA VAL A 99 -26.59 21.20 -3.87
C VAL A 99 -26.83 21.64 -5.30
N THR A 100 -25.74 22.06 -5.96
CA THR A 100 -25.74 22.50 -7.35
C THR A 100 -24.68 21.72 -8.13
N LEU A 101 -25.01 21.30 -9.34
CA LEU A 101 -24.06 20.67 -10.26
C LEU A 101 -23.57 21.70 -11.26
N VAL A 102 -22.26 21.93 -11.30
CA VAL A 102 -21.61 22.94 -12.17
C VAL A 102 -20.64 22.23 -13.11
N ARG A 103 -20.53 22.69 -14.36
CA ARG A 103 -19.58 22.10 -15.32
C ARG A 103 -18.16 22.63 -15.08
N PRO A 104 -17.11 21.86 -15.35
CA PRO A 104 -15.74 22.34 -15.21
C PRO A 104 -15.41 23.56 -16.07
N GLU A 105 -15.89 23.60 -17.31
CA GLU A 105 -15.67 24.77 -18.18
C GLU A 105 -16.49 26.02 -17.78
N ASP A 106 -17.60 25.82 -17.07
CA ASP A 106 -18.47 26.90 -16.58
C ASP A 106 -18.01 27.40 -15.18
N ASP A 107 -16.93 26.83 -14.64
CA ASP A 107 -16.40 27.13 -13.31
C ASP A 107 -15.28 28.19 -13.34
N GLU A 108 -15.51 29.30 -14.04
CA GLU A 108 -14.60 30.46 -14.06
C GLU A 108 -14.43 31.10 -12.66
N LYS A 109 -15.24 30.68 -11.68
CA LYS A 109 -15.31 31.24 -10.32
C LYS A 109 -14.99 30.23 -9.20
N ALA A 110 -14.44 29.06 -9.50
CA ALA A 110 -14.15 28.02 -8.52
C ALA A 110 -13.35 28.53 -7.31
N GLU A 111 -12.31 29.33 -7.58
CA GLU A 111 -11.48 29.97 -6.54
C GLU A 111 -12.24 31.04 -5.76
N ALA A 112 -13.06 31.85 -6.43
CA ALA A 112 -13.83 32.91 -5.77
C ALA A 112 -14.96 32.34 -4.88
N ALA A 113 -15.55 31.21 -5.29
CA ALA A 113 -16.61 30.55 -4.53
C ALA A 113 -16.08 29.81 -3.29
N GLN A 114 -14.82 29.32 -3.30
CA GLN A 114 -14.14 28.80 -2.11
C GLN A 114 -14.11 29.81 -0.95
N TRP A 115 -14.04 31.11 -1.25
CA TRP A 115 -14.08 32.19 -0.23
C TRP A 115 -15.49 32.52 0.28
N SER A 116 -16.54 32.06 -0.40
CA SER A 116 -17.94 32.40 -0.09
C SER A 116 -18.68 31.36 0.77
N GLY A 117 -17.98 30.36 1.30
CA GLY A 117 -18.55 29.38 2.22
C GLY A 117 -19.26 28.20 1.55
N TRP A 118 -19.01 27.96 0.26
CA TRP A 118 -19.42 26.75 -0.44
C TRP A 118 -18.27 25.72 -0.47
N SER A 119 -18.60 24.43 -0.50
CA SER A 119 -17.66 23.34 -0.78
C SER A 119 -17.99 22.69 -2.12
N TYR A 120 -16.99 22.17 -2.84
CA TYR A 120 -17.19 21.46 -4.09
C TYR A 120 -16.57 20.06 -4.08
N LYS A 121 -17.05 19.17 -4.94
CA LYS A 121 -16.52 17.81 -5.12
C LYS A 121 -16.59 17.39 -6.59
N ALA A 122 -15.49 16.86 -7.13
CA ALA A 122 -15.45 16.33 -8.49
C ALA A 122 -16.29 15.06 -8.64
N LEU A 123 -17.04 14.99 -9.75
CA LEU A 123 -17.84 13.83 -10.16
C LEU A 123 -17.30 13.24 -11.47
N TYR A 124 -17.39 11.92 -11.58
CA TYR A 124 -16.87 11.15 -12.71
C TYR A 124 -17.95 10.17 -13.22
N SER A 125 -17.93 9.89 -14.53
CA SER A 125 -18.86 8.95 -15.19
C SER A 125 -18.49 7.49 -14.99
N GLU A 126 -17.25 7.23 -14.55
CA GLU A 126 -16.77 5.91 -14.18
C GLU A 126 -16.29 5.96 -12.72
N PRO A 127 -16.42 4.85 -11.96
CA PRO A 127 -15.70 4.75 -10.69
C PRO A 127 -14.20 4.89 -10.97
N VAL A 128 -13.43 5.35 -9.99
CA VAL A 128 -11.98 5.60 -10.12
C VAL A 128 -11.22 4.26 -10.14
N THR A 129 -11.57 3.42 -11.08
CA THR A 129 -11.05 2.08 -11.30
C THR A 129 -10.94 1.89 -12.81
N THR A 130 -10.21 2.76 -13.50
CA THR A 130 -9.44 2.20 -14.61
C THR A 130 -8.45 1.26 -13.97
N ALA A 131 -8.83 -0.02 -13.89
CA ALA A 131 -7.98 -1.11 -13.48
C ALA A 131 -6.81 -1.10 -14.45
N ASN A 132 -5.76 -0.34 -14.11
CA ASN A 132 -4.53 -0.38 -14.87
C ASN A 132 -4.11 -1.85 -14.85
N LYS A 133 -4.15 -2.50 -16.01
CA LYS A 133 -3.62 -3.85 -16.09
C LYS A 133 -2.18 -3.73 -15.60
N LEU A 134 -1.67 -4.76 -14.92
CA LEU A 134 -0.27 -4.77 -14.47
C LEU A 134 0.69 -4.32 -15.58
N ARG A 135 0.37 -4.64 -16.84
CA ARG A 135 1.10 -4.17 -18.02
C ARG A 135 1.09 -2.64 -18.16
N ASP A 136 -0.07 -2.01 -18.11
CA ASP A 136 -0.25 -0.56 -18.30
C ASP A 136 0.41 0.21 -17.16
N ALA A 137 0.27 -0.27 -15.92
CA ALA A 137 0.95 0.31 -14.76
C ALA A 137 2.49 0.21 -14.88
N VAL A 138 3.00 -0.95 -15.29
CA VAL A 138 4.45 -1.16 -15.51
C VAL A 138 4.96 -0.27 -16.64
N GLU A 139 4.17 -0.06 -17.69
CA GLU A 139 4.51 0.84 -18.80
C GLU A 139 4.53 2.31 -18.36
N ILE A 140 3.56 2.75 -17.56
CA ILE A 140 3.56 4.08 -16.94
C ILE A 140 4.82 4.30 -16.08
N ILE A 141 5.18 3.31 -15.24
CA ILE A 141 6.37 3.41 -14.38
C ILE A 141 7.63 3.51 -15.24
N ARG A 142 7.76 2.67 -16.28
CA ARG A 142 8.91 2.70 -17.21
C ARG A 142 9.03 4.05 -17.92
N ASN A 143 7.90 4.66 -18.26
CA ASN A 143 7.84 5.94 -18.96
C ASN A 143 7.85 7.17 -18.04
N SER A 144 7.87 6.97 -16.71
CA SER A 144 7.80 8.07 -15.73
C SER A 144 9.12 8.83 -15.53
N GLY A 145 10.21 8.38 -16.15
CA GLY A 145 11.55 8.95 -15.97
C GLY A 145 12.12 8.75 -14.55
N LYS A 146 11.43 8.00 -13.68
CA LYS A 146 11.95 7.61 -12.37
C LYS A 146 13.03 6.55 -12.56
N GLU A 147 14.21 6.82 -12.03
CA GLU A 147 15.31 5.86 -12.02
C GLU A 147 14.91 4.66 -11.15
N ILE A 148 14.80 3.48 -11.78
CA ILE A 148 14.54 2.22 -11.09
C ILE A 148 15.89 1.58 -10.83
N ASP A 149 16.37 1.69 -9.60
CA ASP A 149 17.60 1.04 -9.16
C ASP A 149 17.34 -0.47 -9.00
N ALA A 150 17.65 -1.22 -10.06
CA ALA A 150 17.49 -2.67 -10.09
C ALA A 150 18.38 -3.37 -9.06
N GLU A 151 19.57 -2.83 -8.79
CA GLU A 151 20.51 -3.40 -7.80
C GLU A 151 19.94 -3.27 -6.39
N LYS A 152 19.37 -2.11 -6.06
CA LYS A 152 18.70 -1.89 -4.78
C LYS A 152 17.47 -2.79 -4.60
N ILE A 153 16.65 -2.98 -5.64
CA ILE A 153 15.49 -3.89 -5.60
C ILE A 153 15.96 -5.33 -5.35
N LEU A 154 17.01 -5.77 -6.04
CA LEU A 154 17.57 -7.11 -5.84
C LEU A 154 18.17 -7.27 -4.44
N ALA A 155 18.88 -6.26 -3.93
CA ALA A 155 19.44 -6.27 -2.58
C ALA A 155 18.35 -6.33 -1.49
N GLU A 156 17.27 -5.55 -1.63
CA GLU A 156 16.13 -5.62 -0.70
C GLU A 156 15.40 -6.97 -0.78
N ARG A 157 15.18 -7.50 -2.00
CA ARG A 157 14.63 -8.85 -2.20
C ARG A 157 15.50 -9.89 -1.52
N ASP A 158 16.82 -9.82 -1.68
CA ASP A 158 17.76 -10.80 -1.14
C ASP A 158 17.88 -10.67 0.37
N ALA A 159 17.78 -9.46 0.92
CA ALA A 159 17.69 -9.24 2.37
C ALA A 159 16.39 -9.82 2.96
N LEU A 160 15.27 -9.72 2.24
CA LEU A 160 13.97 -10.28 2.65
C LEU A 160 13.89 -11.81 2.48
N ASN A 161 14.60 -12.37 1.50
CA ASN A 161 14.65 -13.81 1.23
C ASN A 161 15.91 -14.49 1.78
N ALA A 162 16.76 -13.76 2.51
CA ALA A 162 17.88 -14.35 3.22
C ALA A 162 17.30 -15.43 4.15
N PRO A 163 17.78 -16.68 4.06
CA PRO A 163 17.23 -17.76 4.87
C PRO A 163 17.32 -17.35 6.35
N ASP A 164 16.25 -17.59 7.09
CA ASP A 164 16.18 -17.43 8.55
C ASP A 164 17.19 -18.38 9.20
N CYS A 165 18.46 -17.98 9.15
CA CYS A 165 19.52 -18.73 9.76
C CYS A 165 19.36 -18.57 11.27
N TRP A 166 19.16 -19.69 11.91
CA TRP A 166 18.87 -19.77 13.33
C TRP A 166 20.10 -19.43 14.19
N CYS A 167 21.32 -19.59 13.66
CA CYS A 167 22.57 -19.43 14.42
C CYS A 167 22.88 -17.96 14.76
N ARG A 168 23.78 -17.77 15.73
CA ARG A 168 24.20 -16.44 16.18
C ARG A 168 25.06 -15.70 15.15
N THR A 169 25.93 -16.40 14.42
CA THR A 169 26.84 -15.79 13.43
C THR A 169 26.08 -15.12 12.29
N CYS A 170 25.07 -15.78 11.74
CA CYS A 170 24.30 -15.25 10.61
C CYS A 170 23.23 -14.25 11.04
N ARG A 171 22.71 -14.36 12.27
CA ARG A 171 21.75 -13.40 12.83
C ARG A 171 22.18 -13.00 14.25
N PRO A 172 23.05 -12.00 14.42
CA PRO A 172 23.52 -11.59 15.73
C PRO A 172 22.38 -11.16 16.66
N VAL A 173 22.45 -11.55 17.93
CA VAL A 173 21.54 -11.05 18.97
C VAL A 173 21.83 -9.58 19.21
N THR A 174 20.83 -8.72 19.00
CA THR A 174 20.90 -7.28 19.24
C THR A 174 19.92 -6.88 20.35
N ILE A 175 19.98 -5.63 20.82
CA ILE A 175 19.03 -5.13 21.83
C ILE A 175 17.59 -5.23 21.33
N SER A 176 17.35 -5.05 20.02
CA SER A 176 16.04 -5.18 19.40
C SER A 176 15.66 -6.63 19.07
N ASP A 177 16.61 -7.55 19.08
CA ASP A 177 16.43 -8.97 18.76
C ASP A 177 16.98 -9.84 19.90
N MET A 178 16.26 -9.85 21.03
CA MET A 178 16.61 -10.57 22.27
C MET A 178 16.30 -12.08 22.22
N ARG A 179 16.36 -12.68 21.04
CA ARG A 179 16.04 -14.09 20.83
C ARG A 179 17.00 -15.02 21.56
N PHE A 180 16.49 -16.13 22.07
CA PHE A 180 17.29 -17.17 22.69
C PHE A 180 17.86 -18.11 21.62
N VAL A 181 19.16 -17.99 21.35
CA VAL A 181 19.83 -18.81 20.32
C VAL A 181 20.19 -20.17 20.90
N VAL A 182 19.61 -21.24 20.34
CA VAL A 182 19.81 -22.63 20.74
C VAL A 182 20.07 -23.51 19.53
N CYS A 183 20.85 -24.57 19.73
CA CYS A 183 21.07 -25.61 18.72
C CYS A 183 19.75 -26.31 18.39
N PRO A 184 19.33 -26.42 17.11
CA PRO A 184 18.11 -27.12 16.72
C PRO A 184 18.23 -28.63 16.93
N GLU A 185 19.45 -29.17 16.93
CA GLU A 185 19.67 -30.61 17.11
C GLU A 185 19.62 -31.04 18.58
N CYS A 186 20.25 -30.29 19.48
CA CYS A 186 20.38 -30.69 20.90
C CYS A 186 19.73 -29.72 21.91
N GLY A 187 19.15 -28.61 21.47
CA GLY A 187 18.52 -27.59 22.32
C GLY A 187 19.48 -26.80 23.22
N SER A 188 20.78 -27.12 23.22
CA SER A 188 21.75 -26.48 24.13
C SER A 188 22.23 -25.14 23.59
N LYS A 189 22.15 -24.09 24.43
CA LYS A 189 22.61 -22.73 24.09
C LYS A 189 24.13 -22.60 24.03
N ARG A 190 24.86 -23.50 24.71
CA ARG A 190 26.33 -23.52 24.76
C ARG A 190 26.95 -24.39 23.67
N CYS A 191 26.15 -25.09 22.88
CA CYS A 191 26.62 -25.88 21.75
C CYS A 191 27.23 -24.95 20.68
N PRO A 192 28.42 -25.26 20.11
CA PRO A 192 29.04 -24.44 19.08
C PRO A 192 28.21 -24.37 17.78
N HIS A 193 27.40 -25.40 17.49
CA HIS A 193 26.41 -25.36 16.42
C HIS A 193 25.45 -24.17 16.61
N ALA A 194 25.08 -23.86 17.86
CA ALA A 194 24.23 -22.70 18.16
C ALA A 194 24.84 -21.36 17.80
N ASN A 195 26.16 -21.29 17.88
CA ASN A 195 26.89 -20.10 17.51
C ASN A 195 26.97 -19.97 15.98
N ASP A 196 27.34 -21.06 15.28
CA ASP A 196 27.52 -21.09 13.84
C ASP A 196 26.93 -22.37 13.24
N HIS A 197 26.04 -22.23 12.25
CA HIS A 197 25.37 -23.36 11.59
C HIS A 197 26.36 -24.31 10.88
N ARG A 198 27.62 -23.88 10.67
CA ARG A 198 28.69 -24.68 10.08
C ARG A 198 29.42 -25.58 11.08
N HIS A 199 29.33 -25.31 12.37
CA HIS A 199 29.96 -26.16 13.39
C HIS A 199 29.19 -27.47 13.56
N ALA A 200 29.85 -28.55 13.97
CA ALA A 200 29.14 -29.77 14.35
C ALA A 200 28.40 -29.60 15.68
N CYS A 201 27.29 -30.31 15.87
CA CYS A 201 26.64 -30.43 17.17
C CYS A 201 27.46 -31.31 18.11
N THR A 202 27.73 -30.82 19.31
CA THR A 202 28.48 -31.57 20.35
C THR A 202 27.56 -32.32 21.29
N GLY A 203 26.25 -32.07 21.25
CA GLY A 203 25.29 -32.61 22.22
C GLY A 203 25.51 -32.15 23.68
N SER A 204 26.42 -31.20 23.93
CA SER A 204 26.82 -30.80 25.29
C SER A 204 26.35 -29.38 25.64
N ASN A 205 26.06 -29.18 26.93
CA ASN A 205 25.81 -27.86 27.54
C ASN A 205 26.93 -27.46 28.52
N GLU A 206 28.13 -28.03 28.39
CA GLU A 206 29.29 -27.65 29.20
C GLU A 206 29.79 -26.23 28.83
N PRO A 207 30.27 -25.41 29.79
CA PRO A 207 30.92 -24.13 29.50
C PRO A 207 32.26 -24.30 28.78
N GLY A 208 32.63 -23.34 27.94
CA GLY A 208 33.98 -23.30 27.34
C GLY A 208 34.24 -24.24 26.18
N GLN A 209 33.19 -24.80 25.58
CA GLN A 209 33.32 -25.57 24.34
C GLN A 209 33.91 -24.70 23.21
N GLU A 210 34.86 -25.24 22.45
CA GLU A 210 35.48 -24.55 21.32
C GLU A 210 34.43 -24.13 20.28
N GLY A 211 34.45 -22.87 19.86
CA GLY A 211 33.46 -22.31 18.93
C GLY A 211 32.12 -21.90 19.57
N SER A 212 31.93 -22.12 20.88
CA SER A 212 30.75 -21.64 21.62
C SER A 212 30.82 -20.14 21.92
N ALA A 213 29.65 -19.48 21.97
CA ALA A 213 29.54 -18.11 22.44
C ALA A 213 29.74 -17.95 23.96
N TYR A 214 29.79 -19.07 24.71
CA TYR A 214 29.89 -19.07 26.16
C TYR A 214 31.26 -19.59 26.60
N PRO A 215 32.16 -18.71 27.08
CA PRO A 215 33.50 -19.11 27.50
C PRO A 215 33.49 -20.01 28.74
N ALA A 216 34.63 -20.63 29.02
CA ALA A 216 34.84 -21.36 30.27
C ALA A 216 34.71 -20.39 31.45
N ALA A 217 34.23 -20.89 32.59
CA ALA A 217 34.23 -20.09 33.81
C ALA A 217 35.69 -19.69 34.16
N PRO A 218 35.94 -18.45 34.61
CA PRO A 218 37.24 -18.09 35.15
C PRO A 218 37.58 -19.05 36.29
N GLN A 219 38.79 -19.61 36.29
CA GLN A 219 39.28 -20.37 37.43
C GLN A 219 39.29 -19.41 38.63
N GLN A 220 38.45 -19.69 39.63
CA GLN A 220 38.58 -19.00 40.91
C GLN A 220 39.93 -19.42 41.48
N GLU A 221 40.87 -18.48 41.52
CA GLU A 221 42.13 -18.68 42.23
C GLU A 221 41.75 -19.07 43.67
N ALA A 222 42.11 -20.29 44.07
CA ALA A 222 41.97 -20.72 45.44
C ALA A 222 42.81 -19.77 46.29
N LYS A 223 42.13 -18.85 46.98
CA LYS A 223 42.77 -17.92 47.90
C LYS A 223 43.50 -18.76 48.96
N PRO A 224 44.82 -18.56 49.17
CA PRO A 224 45.61 -19.35 50.10
C PRO A 224 45.12 -19.23 51.54
#